data_AF-A0A968XIM0-F1
#
_entry.id   AF-A0A968XIM0-F1
#
_cell.length_a   1.000
_cell.length_b   1.000
_cell.length_c   1.000
_cell.angle_alpha   90.00
_cell.angle_beta   90.00
_cell.angle_gamma   90.00
#
_symmetry.space_group_name_H-M   'P 1'
#
loop_
_entity.id
_entity.type
_entity.pdbx_description
1 polymer ?
#
loop_
_entity_poly.entity_id
_entity_poly.type
_entity_poly.pdbx_seq_one_letter_code
_entity_poly.pdbx_strand_id
1 'polypeptide(L)'
;MISRALSITYTFSTPASRATGIPNAIGVQALSPITDFKVENFSAFAQDTWRINRRLTLTGGLRWELNPPLSGERLPFRFKGLTIS
;
A
#
# COMPACT_ATOMS: atom_id res chain seq x y z
N MET A 1 -1.94 -3.54 -16.47
CA MET A 1 -2.73 -2.30 -16.63
C MET A 1 -3.52 -2.08 -15.35
N ILE A 2 -3.21 -1.06 -14.57
CA ILE A 2 -3.88 -0.78 -13.29
C ILE A 2 -5.14 0.04 -13.58
N SER A 3 -6.34 -0.52 -13.36
CA SER A 3 -7.62 0.15 -13.63
C SER A 3 -8.05 1.02 -12.44
N ARG A 4 -8.53 2.24 -12.71
CA ARG A 4 -9.14 3.12 -11.70
C ARG A 4 -10.63 2.81 -11.62
N ALA A 5 -11.16 2.56 -10.43
CA ALA A 5 -12.60 2.41 -10.25
C ALA A 5 -13.27 3.79 -10.18
N LEU A 6 -14.26 4.03 -11.03
CA LEU A 6 -15.08 5.24 -11.03
C LEU A 6 -16.48 4.89 -10.50
N SER A 7 -17.00 5.72 -9.60
CA SER A 7 -18.37 5.65 -9.11
C SER A 7 -19.08 6.98 -9.35
N ILE A 8 -20.35 6.91 -9.79
CA ILE A 8 -21.22 8.07 -9.97
C ILE A 8 -22.47 7.84 -9.12
N THR A 9 -22.78 8.79 -8.26
CA THR A 9 -23.92 8.73 -7.33
C THR A 9 -24.85 9.92 -7.58
N TYR A 10 -26.15 9.64 -7.67
CA TYR A 10 -27.20 10.64 -7.80
C TYR A 10 -28.02 10.68 -6.51
N THR A 11 -28.17 11.85 -5.91
CA THR A 11 -28.87 12.02 -4.62
C THR A 11 -30.20 12.72 -4.81
N PHE A 12 -31.29 12.11 -4.32
CA PHE A 12 -32.66 12.66 -4.34
C PHE A 12 -33.21 12.77 -2.92
N SER A 13 -33.04 13.92 -2.29
CA SER A 13 -33.43 14.17 -0.90
C SER A 13 -34.85 14.72 -0.74
N THR A 14 -35.47 15.26 -1.80
CA THR A 14 -36.80 15.90 -1.70
C THR A 14 -37.86 15.20 -2.55
N PRO A 15 -39.16 15.26 -2.19
CA PRO A 15 -40.24 14.74 -3.03
C PRO A 15 -40.26 15.35 -4.44
N ALA A 16 -39.98 16.64 -4.57
CA ALA A 16 -39.90 17.32 -5.86
C ALA A 16 -38.79 16.75 -6.76
N SER A 17 -37.58 16.51 -6.22
CA SER A 17 -36.46 15.92 -6.97
C SER A 17 -36.80 14.53 -7.52
N ARG A 18 -37.58 13.74 -6.76
CA ARG A 18 -38.03 12.41 -7.17
C ARG A 18 -39.12 12.48 -8.23
N ALA A 19 -40.03 13.46 -8.14
CA ALA A 19 -41.10 13.64 -9.11
C ALA A 19 -40.60 14.15 -10.46
N THR A 20 -39.55 15.00 -10.47
CA THR A 20 -39.00 15.58 -11.70
C THR A 20 -37.85 14.76 -12.32
N GLY A 21 -37.30 13.81 -11.56
CA GLY A 21 -36.11 13.05 -11.98
C GLY A 21 -34.82 13.87 -11.99
N ILE A 22 -34.84 15.10 -11.46
CA ILE A 22 -33.66 15.96 -11.34
C ILE A 22 -33.03 15.74 -9.96
N PRO A 23 -31.78 15.23 -9.88
CA PRO A 23 -31.10 14.98 -8.62
C PRO A 23 -30.71 16.29 -7.92
N ASN A 24 -30.73 16.30 -6.58
CA ASN A 24 -30.28 17.43 -5.77
C ASN A 24 -28.76 17.59 -5.82
N ALA A 25 -28.03 16.49 -5.99
CA ALA A 25 -26.58 16.48 -6.13
C ALA A 25 -26.12 15.29 -6.96
N ILE A 26 -25.00 15.48 -7.66
CA ILE A 26 -24.30 14.42 -8.40
C ILE A 26 -22.89 14.33 -7.80
N GLY A 27 -22.56 13.17 -7.26
CA GLY A 27 -21.22 12.86 -6.77
C GLY A 27 -20.48 12.02 -7.79
N VAL A 28 -19.27 12.44 -8.16
CA VAL A 28 -18.35 11.62 -8.96
C VAL A 28 -17.14 11.32 -8.10
N GLN A 29 -16.85 10.04 -7.89
CA GLN A 29 -15.71 9.58 -7.10
C GLN A 29 -14.83 8.67 -7.94
N ALA A 30 -13.55 9.00 -8.02
CA ALA A 30 -12.54 8.13 -8.62
C ALA A 30 -11.70 7.54 -7.49
N LEU A 31 -11.84 6.24 -7.24
CA LEU A 31 -10.95 5.57 -6.31
C LEU A 31 -9.59 5.38 -6.96
N SER A 32 -8.54 5.71 -6.21
CA SER A 32 -7.21 5.28 -6.61
C SER A 32 -7.20 3.76 -6.62
N PRO A 33 -6.62 3.14 -7.65
CA PRO A 33 -6.44 1.70 -7.66
C PRO A 33 -5.72 1.29 -6.39
N ILE A 34 -6.08 0.12 -5.85
CA ILE A 34 -5.29 -0.53 -4.80
C ILE A 34 -3.88 -0.67 -5.37
N THR A 35 -2.97 0.16 -4.86
CA THR A 35 -1.56 0.03 -5.17
C THR A 35 -1.11 -1.10 -4.26
N ASP A 36 -0.80 -2.26 -4.83
CA ASP A 36 -0.22 -3.35 -4.05
C ASP A 36 1.10 -2.86 -3.48
N PHE A 37 1.09 -2.47 -2.20
CA PHE A 37 2.30 -2.18 -1.46
C PHE A 37 2.92 -3.53 -1.10
N LYS A 38 3.99 -3.88 -1.81
CA LYS A 38 4.76 -5.07 -1.47
C LYS A 38 5.80 -4.68 -0.42
N VAL A 39 5.61 -5.20 0.78
CA VAL A 39 6.63 -5.17 1.83
C VAL A 39 7.42 -6.47 1.69
N GLU A 40 8.65 -6.36 1.20
CA GLU A 40 9.58 -7.49 1.18
C GLU A 40 10.44 -7.42 2.44
N ASN A 41 10.60 -8.55 3.13
CA ASN A 41 11.56 -8.72 4.22
C ASN A 41 12.33 -10.00 3.96
N PHE A 42 13.65 -9.91 3.97
CA PHE A 42 14.51 -11.07 3.89
C PHE A 42 15.25 -11.25 5.21
N SER A 43 15.07 -12.41 5.84
CA SER A 43 15.73 -12.77 7.09
C SER A 43 16.47 -14.09 6.92
N ALA A 44 17.74 -14.15 7.34
CA ALA A 44 18.54 -15.36 7.35
C ALA A 44 19.17 -15.57 8.73
N PHE A 45 19.28 -16.83 9.14
CA PHE A 45 19.86 -17.22 10.43
C PHE A 45 20.76 -18.45 10.27
N ALA A 46 21.95 -18.39 10.85
CA ALA A 46 22.88 -19.50 10.94
C ALA A 46 23.42 -19.57 12.37
N GLN A 47 23.45 -20.76 12.97
CA GLN A 47 24.05 -20.97 14.28
C GLN A 47 24.90 -22.21 14.25
N ASP A 48 26.04 -22.14 14.92
CA ASP A 48 26.99 -23.23 15.03
C ASP A 48 27.44 -23.43 16.48
N THR A 49 27.75 -24.67 16.83
CA THR A 49 28.18 -25.07 18.17
C THR A 49 29.42 -25.93 18.08
N TRP A 50 30.51 -25.41 18.63
CA TRP A 50 31.85 -25.96 18.55
C TRP A 50 32.25 -26.49 19.92
N ARG A 51 32.62 -27.77 19.99
CA ARG A 51 33.20 -28.34 21.22
C ARG A 51 34.72 -28.29 21.13
N ILE A 52 35.32 -27.31 21.80
CA ILE A 52 36.76 -27.05 21.73
C ILE A 52 37.55 -28.06 22.57
N ASN A 53 37.03 -28.43 23.75
CA ASN A 53 37.59 -29.49 24.57
C ASN A 53 36.50 -30.10 25.48
N ARG A 54 36.85 -31.05 26.35
CA ARG A 54 35.87 -31.75 27.21
C ARG A 54 35.10 -30.81 28.15
N ARG A 55 35.64 -29.62 28.45
CA ARG A 55 35.07 -28.65 29.40
C ARG A 55 34.60 -27.34 28.75
N LEU A 56 34.87 -27.12 27.47
CA LEU A 56 34.54 -25.87 26.78
C LEU A 56 33.78 -26.16 25.48
N THR A 57 32.56 -25.63 25.42
CA THR A 57 31.70 -25.61 24.23
C THR A 57 31.35 -24.16 23.94
N LEU A 58 31.43 -23.77 22.68
CA LEU A 58 31.20 -22.42 22.20
C LEU A 58 30.07 -22.45 21.20
N THR A 59 29.04 -21.65 21.42
CA THR A 59 27.90 -21.53 20.51
C THR A 59 27.89 -20.12 19.97
N GLY A 60 27.89 -19.99 18.64
CA GLY A 60 27.87 -18.71 17.93
C GLY A 60 26.75 -18.69 16.90
N GLY A 61 26.02 -17.59 16.82
CA GLY A 61 24.95 -17.39 15.84
C GLY A 61 25.13 -16.10 15.05
N LEU A 62 24.78 -16.13 13.77
CA LEU A 62 24.69 -15.00 12.86
C LEU A 62 23.25 -14.83 12.39
N ARG A 63 22.70 -13.64 12.55
CA ARG A 63 21.40 -13.24 12.01
C ARG A 63 21.59 -12.09 11.03
N TRP A 64 21.05 -12.24 9.82
CA TRP A 64 20.99 -11.20 8.82
C TRP A 64 19.52 -10.82 8.59
N GLU A 65 19.23 -9.53 8.54
CA GLU A 65 17.90 -9.02 8.25
C GLU A 65 18.01 -7.86 7.25
N LEU A 66 17.30 -7.99 6.14
CA LEU A 66 17.22 -6.99 5.08
C LEU A 66 15.76 -6.58 4.92
N ASN A 67 15.51 -5.31 5.24
CA ASN A 67 14.24 -4.62 5.06
C ASN A 67 14.38 -3.65 3.88
N PRO A 68 14.18 -4.10 2.63
CA PRO A 68 14.19 -3.20 1.49
C PRO A 68 13.09 -2.12 1.62
N PRO A 69 13.32 -0.91 1.09
CA PRO A 69 12.31 0.13 1.08
C PRO A 69 11.07 -0.32 0.29
N LEU A 70 9.90 0.23 0.67
CA LEU A 70 8.64 0.01 -0.03
C LEU A 70 8.83 0.20 -1.54
N SER A 71 8.71 -0.88 -2.30
CA SER A 71 8.79 -0.83 -3.76
C SER A 71 7.39 -0.70 -4.34
N GLY A 72 7.17 0.36 -5.11
CA GLY A 72 5.87 0.68 -5.71
C GLY A 72 6.02 1.88 -6.64
N GLU A 73 5.42 1.78 -7.82
CA GLU A 73 5.57 2.75 -8.94
C GLU A 73 5.05 4.16 -8.62
N ARG A 74 4.43 4.36 -7.45
CA ARG A 74 3.85 5.64 -7.02
C ARG A 74 4.19 5.91 -5.56
N LEU A 75 5.26 6.68 -5.34
CA LEU A 75 5.42 7.43 -4.09
C LEU A 75 4.15 8.28 -3.86
N PRO A 76 3.62 8.34 -2.63
CA PRO A 76 2.27 8.83 -2.34
C PRO A 76 1.99 10.29 -2.74
N PHE A 77 3.01 11.10 -3.03
CA PHE A 77 2.82 12.51 -3.39
C PHE A 77 3.80 12.97 -4.47
N ARG A 78 3.54 12.63 -5.74
CA ARG A 78 4.04 13.41 -6.88
C ARG A 78 2.95 14.40 -7.27
N PHE A 79 2.99 15.61 -6.73
CA PHE A 79 2.21 16.73 -7.26
C PHE A 79 2.75 17.05 -8.66
N LYS A 80 2.09 16.55 -9.70
CA LYS A 80 2.42 16.88 -11.09
C LYS A 80 1.67 18.17 -11.46
N GLY A 81 2.42 19.27 -11.50
CA GLY A 81 2.17 20.43 -12.36
C GLY A 81 0.85 21.17 -12.16
N LEU A 82 0.87 22.25 -11.37
CA LEU A 82 0.03 23.40 -11.62
C LEU A 82 0.79 24.32 -12.59
N THR A 83 0.63 24.12 -13.89
CA THR A 83 0.99 25.16 -14.85
C THR A 83 -0.25 26.03 -15.02
N ILE A 84 -0.24 27.14 -14.29
CA ILE A 84 -1.11 28.28 -14.55
C ILE A 84 -0.55 28.99 -15.77
N SER A 85 -1.30 28.94 -16.87
CA SER A 85 -1.21 29.88 -17.98
C SER A 85 -2.59 30.46 -18.24
#